data_AF-A0A7C7MN17-F1
#
_entry.id   AF-A0A7C7MN17-F1
#
_cell.length_a   1.000
_cell.length_b   1.000
_cell.length_c   1.000
_cell.angle_alpha   90.00
_cell.angle_beta   90.00
_cell.angle_gamma   90.00
#
_symmetry.space_group_name_H-M   'P 1'
#
loop_
_entity.id
_entity.type
_entity.pdbx_description
1 polymer ?
#
loop_
_entity_poly.entity_id
_entity_poly.type
_entity_poly.pdbx_seq_one_letter_code
_entity_poly.pdbx_strand_id
1 'polypeptide(L)' 'MNKITKTKAFTLITVGLLIIAASQITSHYITLPDMVQGAFVGVGLGLLLMAIYWGNIKRVQ' A
#
# COMPACT_ATOMS: atom_id res chain seq x y z
N MET A 1 -21.04 -9.28 2.70
CA MET A 1 -19.76 -8.65 2.30
C MET A 1 -19.92 -8.02 0.92
N ASN A 2 -20.04 -6.69 0.84
CA ASN A 2 -20.14 -6.00 -0.45
C ASN A 2 -18.84 -6.19 -1.24
N LYS A 3 -18.93 -6.71 -2.47
CA LYS A 3 -17.78 -6.86 -3.37
C LYS A 3 -17.15 -5.50 -3.60
N ILE A 4 -15.87 -5.35 -3.31
CA ILE A 4 -15.12 -4.13 -3.58
C ILE A 4 -14.93 -4.04 -5.10
N THR A 5 -15.55 -3.04 -5.74
CA THR A 5 -15.43 -2.80 -7.19
C THR A 5 -13.96 -2.60 -7.57
N LYS A 6 -13.57 -3.08 -8.76
CA LYS A 6 -12.20 -2.94 -9.34
C LYS A 6 -11.58 -1.55 -9.12
N THR A 7 -12.38 -0.48 -9.25
CA THR A 7 -11.97 0.91 -9.00
C THR A 7 -11.48 1.15 -7.58
N LYS A 8 -12.19 0.66 -6.56
CA LYS A 8 -11.83 0.84 -5.14
C LYS A 8 -10.56 0.05 -4.78
N ALA A 9 -10.37 -1.14 -5.36
CA ALA A 9 -9.13 -1.90 -5.21
C ALA A 9 -7.94 -1.16 -5.85
N PHE A 10 -8.13 -0.57 -7.03
CA PHE A 10 -7.10 0.24 -7.69
C PHE A 10 -6.74 1.48 -6.87
N THR A 11 -7.73 2.18 -6.30
CA THR A 11 -7.48 3.31 -5.37
C THR A 11 -6.66 2.87 -4.15
N LEU A 12 -6.97 1.71 -3.56
CA LEU A 12 -6.19 1.18 -2.44
C LEU A 12 -4.73 0.90 -2.82
N ILE A 13 -4.49 0.33 -4.01
CA ILE A 13 -3.14 0.09 -4.54
C ILE A 13 -2.40 1.41 -4.74
N THR A 14 -3.04 2.41 -5.36
CA THR A 14 -2.44 3.73 -5.58
C THR A 14 -2.06 4.41 -4.26
N VAL A 15 -2.93 4.34 -3.25
CA VAL A 15 -2.66 4.92 -1.93
C VAL A 15 -1.50 4.18 -1.24
N GLY A 16 -1.47 2.84 -1.30
CA GLY A 16 -0.38 2.04 -0.77
C GLY A 16 0.98 2.39 -1.41
N LEU A 17 1.02 2.54 -2.74
CA LEU A 17 2.21 2.96 -3.46
C LEU A 17 2.67 4.36 -3.10
N LEU A 18 1.75 5.31 -2.94
CA LEU A 18 2.07 6.68 -2.54
C LEU A 18 2.69 6.74 -1.13
N ILE A 19 2.18 5.94 -0.19
CA ILE A 19 2.73 5.87 1.17
C ILE A 19 4.16 5.32 1.16
N ILE A 20 4.43 4.28 0.34
CA ILE A 20 5.77 3.72 0.19
C ILE A 20 6.72 4.75 -0.45
N ALA A 21 6.29 5.41 -1.52
CA ALA A 21 7.09 6.42 -2.20
C ALA A 21 7.41 7.61 -1.27
N ALA A 22 6.41 8.11 -0.53
CA ALA A 22 6.60 9.17 0.44
C ALA A 22 7.55 8.75 1.57
N SER A 23 7.47 7.50 2.04
CA SER A 23 8.38 6.95 3.04
C SER A 23 9.83 6.93 2.54
N GLN A 24 10.06 6.46 1.30
CA GLN A 24 11.39 6.41 0.71
C GLN A 24 11.97 7.81 0.45
N ILE A 25 11.15 8.75 -0.01
CA ILE A 25 11.55 10.15 -0.20
C ILE A 25 11.93 10.76 1.16
N THR A 26 11.07 10.59 2.17
CA THR A 26 11.33 11.18 3.49
C THR A 26 12.58 10.57 4.16
N SER A 27 12.79 9.26 4.01
CA SER A 27 14.01 8.57 4.49
C SER A 27 15.29 9.07 3.80
N HIS A 28 15.19 9.53 2.54
CA HIS A 28 16.34 10.09 1.83
C HIS A 28 16.75 11.48 2.37
N TYR A 29 15.79 12.29 2.81
CA TYR A 29 16.05 13.66 3.30
C TYR A 29 16.21 13.76 4.82
N ILE A 30 15.66 12.81 5.56
CA ILE A 30 15.66 12.80 7.01
C ILE A 30 16.03 11.39 7.45
N THR A 31 17.09 11.24 8.24
CA THR A 31 17.43 9.97 8.88
C THR A 31 16.40 9.67 9.96
N LEU A 32 15.28 9.07 9.54
CA LEU A 32 14.27 8.59 10.46
C LEU A 32 14.80 7.37 11.23
N PRO A 33 14.40 7.19 12.50
CA PRO A 33 14.69 5.96 13.22
C PRO A 33 14.19 4.75 12.43
N ASP A 34 14.97 3.67 12.38
CA ASP A 34 14.66 2.46 11.59
C ASP A 34 13.24 1.93 11.86
N MET A 35 12.77 2.05 13.10
CA MET A 35 11.43 1.64 13.51
C MET A 35 10.33 2.44 12.81
N VAL A 36 10.52 3.76 12.64
CA VAL A 36 9.53 4.65 12.01
C VAL A 36 9.51 4.40 10.51
N GLN A 37 10.68 4.30 9.88
CA GLN A 37 10.80 3.95 8.47
C GLN A 37 10.16 2.58 8.16
N GLY A 38 10.45 1.58 8.98
CA GLY A 38 9.86 0.25 8.87
C GLY A 38 8.33 0.27 9.04
N ALA A 39 7.80 1.07 9.96
CA ALA A 39 6.36 1.20 10.15
C ALA A 39 5.66 1.81 8.92
N PHE A 40 6.21 2.88 8.32
CA PHE A 40 5.64 3.49 7.11
C PHE A 40 5.65 2.53 5.91
N VAL A 41 6.77 1.83 5.70
CA VAL A 41 6.86 0.81 4.64
C VAL A 41 5.90 -0.35 4.91
N GLY A 42 5.82 -0.80 6.17
CA GLY A 42 4.92 -1.87 6.59
C GLY A 42 3.43 -1.53 6.39
N VAL A 43 3.01 -0.30 6.69
CA VAL A 43 1.64 0.18 6.43
C VAL A 43 1.34 0.20 4.92
N GLY A 44 2.27 0.70 4.11
CA GLY A 44 2.13 0.69 2.65
C GLY A 44 2.01 -0.72 2.06
N LEU A 45 2.84 -1.66 2.54
CA LEU A 45 2.78 -3.08 2.16
C LEU A 45 1.49 -3.76 2.64
N GLY A 46 1.05 -3.49 3.87
CA GLY A 46 -0.20 -4.01 4.41
C GLY A 46 -1.41 -3.56 3.60
N LEU A 47 -1.44 -2.29 3.19
CA LEU A 47 -2.47 -1.75 2.30
C LEU A 47 -2.46 -2.44 0.92
N LEU A 48 -1.28 -2.69 0.34
CA LEU A 48 -1.15 -3.43 -0.92
C LEU A 48 -1.65 -4.88 -0.82
N LEU A 49 -1.26 -5.59 0.24
CA LEU A 49 -1.73 -6.96 0.49
C LEU A 49 -3.24 -7.01 0.69
N MET A 50 -3.78 -6.07 1.47
CA MET A 50 -5.22 -5.94 1.66
C MET A 50 -5.92 -5.65 0.33
N ALA A 51 -5.36 -4.77 -0.50
CA ALA A 51 -5.89 -4.45 -1.82
C ALA A 51 -5.88 -5.65 -2.77
N ILE A 52 -4.85 -6.49 -2.73
CA ILE A 52 -4.76 -7.71 -3.54
C ILE A 52 -5.72 -8.79 -3.02
N TYR A 53 -5.80 -8.99 -1.71
CA TYR A 53 -6.69 -9.95 -1.08
C TYR A 53 -8.16 -9.61 -1.33
N TRP A 54 -8.56 -8.34 -1.15
CA TRP A 54 -9.92 -7.87 -1.41
C TRP A 54 -10.21 -7.62 -2.88
N GLY A 55 -9.19 -7.25 -3.65
CA GLY A 55 -9.25 -6.95 -5.07
C GLY A 55 -9.13 -8.17 -5.97
N ASN A 56 -9.12 -9.39 -5.41
CA ASN A 56 -9.17 -10.67 -6.12
C ASN A 56 -10.53 -10.91 -6.83
N ILE A 57 -11.06 -9.87 -7.48
CA ILE A 57 -11.97 -9.98 -8.60
C ILE A 57 -11.11 -10.36 -9.82
N LYS A 58 -11.01 -11.67 -10.03
CA LYS A 58 -10.69 -12.34 -11.31
C LYS A 58 -9.41 -11.87 -12.03
N ARG A 59 -8.28 -12.48 -11.67
CA ARG A 59 -7.22 -12.81 -12.62
C ARG A 59 -6.97 -14.32 -12.56
N VAL A 60 -7.96 -15.06 -13.05
CA VAL A 60 -7.74 -16.39 -13.62
C VAL A 60 -8.27 -16.28 -15.05
N GLN A 61 -7.36 -16.53 -15.99
CA GLN A 61 -7.39 -16.30 -17.44
C GLN A 61 -6.97 -14.89 -17.88
#